data_AF-A0AAU4USQ0-F1
#
_entry.id   AF-A0AAU4USQ0-F1
#
_cell.length_a   1.000
_cell.length_b   1.000
_cell.length_c   1.000
_cell.angle_alpha   90.00
_cell.angle_beta   90.00
_cell.angle_gamma   90.00
#
_symmetry.space_group_name_H-M   'P 1'
#
loop_
_entity.id
_entity.type
_entity.pdbx_description
1 polymer ?
#
loop_
_entity_poly.entity_id
_entity_poly.type
_entity_poly.pdbx_seq_one_letter_code
_entity_poly.pdbx_strand_id
1 'polypeptide(L)'
;MTDQQLCDTIRTADPAAPSAETELRGRHGPRVSAFARTVCGDLLAARRAADRATEQFLDRLAATTDALDQPPRLALLALVSASASPAPPGPSGAGSVPLDPGLQSFVRKGFVTLSPRTQSVLWHSVVEREPDEDVATITGDRPEVVPDLAHRALVACRDAFLRVHLQARPTPHCPAYARMLDAAAGRADVRENPDLTRHVDGCPGCAAALRGLVALCDTPGPLLAGSLLGPAGPLYLSAATRTDQDSDTEDTLSLPVMTATGVTGGSEPTAGDRKPSFFVRRPAGRISLAVAAALITTTALAVVVPTAWGPEAPATAQGQPPRVHVEAGAGAPAPSASRSRPSASASPTRSPSASPSATGPSPSDGPTPSPTPGTEAATADPVQPFRASSFVPAVNSATGLCLDVRGGTFANGVDVITARCRAGAPVQQWRLDERGLLRNAANPSYCMDARGSAGDGVGIWSCSAIGGAEGNNLVFSTDATGRIKPRIAPGYAVTSGSGEPGAPVTFGRTGPAAEQRWNEPTGQSPSSH
;
A
#
# COMPACT_ATOMS: atom_id res chain seq x y z
N MET A 1 6.79 -27.07 4.79
CA MET A 1 7.03 -26.95 3.34
C MET A 1 6.45 -25.63 2.88
N THR A 2 7.12 -24.98 1.93
CA THR A 2 6.60 -23.77 1.27
C THR A 2 5.47 -24.15 0.31
N ASP A 3 4.66 -23.17 -0.08
CA ASP A 3 3.60 -23.40 -1.08
C ASP A 3 4.17 -23.93 -2.39
N GLN A 4 5.34 -23.41 -2.81
CA GLN A 4 6.01 -23.90 -4.01
C GLN A 4 6.45 -25.36 -3.87
N GLN A 5 7.01 -25.74 -2.72
CA GLN A 5 7.37 -27.15 -2.46
C GLN A 5 6.15 -28.05 -2.45
N LEU A 6 5.05 -27.64 -1.82
CA LEU A 6 3.80 -28.39 -1.81
C LEU A 6 3.26 -28.59 -3.24
N CYS A 7 3.28 -27.52 -4.04
CA CYS A 7 2.86 -27.59 -5.44
C CYS A 7 3.76 -28.50 -6.27
N ASP A 8 5.08 -28.45 -6.04
CA ASP A 8 6.04 -29.29 -6.75
C ASP A 8 5.85 -30.77 -6.41
N THR A 9 5.64 -31.12 -5.13
CA THR A 9 5.34 -32.49 -4.68
C THR A 9 4.10 -33.08 -5.36
N ILE A 10 3.03 -32.30 -5.51
CA ILE A 10 1.80 -32.74 -6.19
C ILE A 10 2.08 -32.91 -7.69
N ARG A 11 2.75 -31.93 -8.32
CA ARG A 11 3.05 -31.96 -9.75
C ARG A 11 3.90 -33.15 -10.16
N THR A 12 4.87 -33.54 -9.33
CA THR A 12 5.75 -34.68 -9.60
C THR A 12 5.13 -36.03 -9.23
N ALA A 13 3.87 -36.06 -8.79
CA ALA A 13 3.19 -37.25 -8.29
C ALA A 13 4.02 -38.00 -7.22
N ASP A 14 4.69 -37.24 -6.35
CA ASP A 14 5.49 -37.79 -5.25
C ASP A 14 4.57 -38.56 -4.26
N PRO A 15 5.04 -39.64 -3.60
CA PRO A 15 4.23 -40.36 -2.62
C PRO A 15 3.67 -39.47 -1.49
N ALA A 16 4.28 -38.32 -1.20
CA ALA A 16 3.79 -37.34 -0.24
C ALA A 16 2.69 -36.41 -0.78
N ALA A 17 2.29 -36.52 -2.06
CA ALA A 17 1.28 -35.67 -2.69
C ALA A 17 -0.05 -35.58 -1.90
N PRO A 18 -0.64 -36.67 -1.36
CA PRO A 18 -1.87 -36.56 -0.57
C PRO A 18 -1.73 -35.69 0.69
N SER A 19 -0.55 -35.72 1.32
CA SER A 19 -0.25 -34.86 2.48
C SER A 19 -0.07 -33.41 2.04
N ALA A 20 0.60 -33.19 0.91
CA ALA A 20 0.78 -31.85 0.36
C ALA A 20 -0.56 -31.20 -0.04
N GLU A 21 -1.48 -31.97 -0.64
CA GLU A 21 -2.83 -31.48 -0.93
C GLU A 21 -3.60 -31.12 0.34
N THR A 22 -3.49 -31.93 1.38
CA THR A 22 -4.17 -31.68 2.67
C THR A 22 -3.67 -30.38 3.30
N GLU A 23 -2.36 -30.15 3.28
CA GLU A 23 -1.74 -28.91 3.75
C GLU A 23 -2.21 -27.69 2.95
N LEU A 24 -2.22 -27.77 1.60
CA LEU A 24 -2.73 -26.66 0.76
C LEU A 24 -4.20 -26.35 1.04
N ARG A 25 -5.04 -27.38 1.24
CA ARG A 25 -6.45 -27.19 1.64
C ARG A 25 -6.55 -26.50 2.99
N GLY A 26 -5.75 -26.92 3.98
CA GLY A 26 -5.73 -26.31 5.31
C GLY A 26 -5.33 -24.83 5.26
N ARG A 27 -4.25 -24.52 4.53
CA ARG A 27 -3.64 -23.19 4.48
C ARG A 27 -4.45 -22.14 3.71
N HIS A 28 -5.17 -22.54 2.67
CA HIS A 28 -5.92 -21.60 1.82
C HIS A 28 -7.45 -21.70 1.98
N GLY A 29 -7.96 -22.85 2.43
CA GLY A 29 -9.39 -23.15 2.54
C GLY A 29 -10.21 -22.10 3.30
N PRO A 30 -9.77 -21.59 4.46
CA PRO A 30 -10.53 -20.59 5.21
C PRO A 30 -10.78 -19.28 4.43
N ARG A 31 -9.73 -18.70 3.82
CA ARG A 31 -9.83 -17.47 3.02
C ARG A 31 -10.63 -17.69 1.73
N VAL A 32 -10.46 -18.83 1.06
CA VAL A 32 -11.23 -19.19 -0.15
C VAL A 32 -12.72 -19.36 0.18
N SER A 33 -13.05 -20.02 1.30
CA SER A 33 -14.43 -20.20 1.75
C SER A 33 -15.09 -18.88 2.17
N ALA A 34 -14.35 -18.00 2.85
CA ALA A 34 -14.83 -16.66 3.19
C ALA A 34 -15.14 -15.81 1.95
N PHE A 35 -14.26 -15.89 0.94
CA PHE A 35 -14.50 -15.22 -0.33
C PHE A 35 -15.70 -15.81 -1.07
N ALA A 36 -15.83 -17.13 -1.14
CA ALA A 36 -16.96 -17.81 -1.77
C ALA A 36 -18.29 -17.37 -1.13
N ARG A 37 -18.36 -17.22 0.20
CA ARG A 37 -19.55 -16.69 0.89
C ARG A 37 -19.89 -15.24 0.52
N THR A 38 -18.89 -14.47 0.10
CA THR A 38 -19.07 -13.07 -0.30
C THR A 38 -19.62 -12.96 -1.72
N VAL A 39 -19.16 -13.82 -2.63
CA VAL A 39 -19.54 -13.75 -4.05
C VAL A 39 -20.70 -14.67 -4.41
N CYS A 40 -20.96 -15.72 -3.63
CA CYS A 40 -22.11 -16.60 -3.79
C CYS A 40 -23.21 -16.18 -2.80
N GLY A 41 -24.38 -15.80 -3.31
CA GLY A 41 -25.51 -15.35 -2.49
C GLY A 41 -26.17 -16.43 -1.61
N ASP A 42 -25.61 -17.64 -1.55
CA ASP A 42 -26.10 -18.81 -0.81
C ASP A 42 -24.91 -19.60 -0.24
N LEU A 43 -25.03 -20.10 1.00
CA LEU A 43 -24.00 -20.87 1.69
C LEU A 43 -23.67 -22.21 1.01
N LEU A 44 -24.66 -22.90 0.44
CA LEU A 44 -24.45 -24.17 -0.26
C LEU A 44 -23.72 -23.93 -1.60
N ALA A 45 -24.11 -22.90 -2.34
CA ALA A 45 -23.41 -22.45 -3.54
C ALA A 45 -21.98 -22.02 -3.23
N ALA A 46 -21.77 -21.28 -2.13
CA ALA A 46 -20.44 -20.89 -1.66
C ALA A 46 -19.55 -22.11 -1.37
N ARG A 47 -20.07 -23.09 -0.61
CA ARG A 47 -19.36 -24.34 -0.30
C ARG A 47 -18.96 -25.09 -1.58
N ARG A 48 -19.93 -25.30 -2.48
CA ARG A 48 -19.70 -25.99 -3.76
C ARG A 48 -18.70 -25.23 -4.65
N ALA A 49 -18.72 -23.90 -4.63
CA ALA A 49 -17.77 -23.09 -5.39
C ALA A 49 -16.34 -23.24 -4.86
N ALA A 50 -16.15 -23.20 -3.53
CA ALA A 50 -14.86 -23.40 -2.90
C ALA A 50 -14.31 -24.82 -3.13
N ASP A 51 -15.16 -25.85 -2.99
CA ASP A 51 -14.78 -27.25 -3.21
C ASP A 51 -14.37 -27.47 -4.68
N ARG A 52 -15.20 -27.03 -5.64
CA ARG A 52 -14.86 -27.12 -7.08
C ARG A 52 -13.61 -26.34 -7.46
N ALA A 53 -13.41 -25.15 -6.89
CA ALA A 53 -12.20 -24.37 -7.16
C ALA A 53 -10.95 -25.10 -6.67
N THR A 54 -11.03 -25.77 -5.51
CA THR A 54 -9.95 -26.58 -4.97
C THR A 54 -9.66 -27.80 -5.85
N GLU A 55 -10.69 -28.57 -6.22
CA GLU A 55 -10.56 -29.72 -7.12
C GLU A 55 -9.94 -29.30 -8.46
N GLN A 56 -10.48 -28.26 -9.09
CA GLN A 56 -9.98 -27.76 -10.36
C GLN A 56 -8.54 -27.23 -10.26
N PHE A 57 -8.15 -26.62 -9.14
CA PHE A 57 -6.78 -26.18 -8.92
C PHE A 57 -5.82 -27.38 -8.84
N LEU A 58 -6.18 -28.41 -8.07
CA LEU A 58 -5.36 -29.61 -7.91
C LEU A 58 -5.25 -30.39 -9.23
N ASP A 59 -6.33 -30.52 -9.99
CA ASP A 59 -6.32 -31.15 -11.31
C ASP A 59 -5.39 -30.42 -12.29
N ARG A 60 -5.45 -29.08 -12.31
CA ARG A 60 -4.55 -28.26 -13.13
C ARG A 60 -3.10 -28.41 -12.71
N LEU A 61 -2.84 -28.48 -11.41
CA LEU A 61 -1.50 -28.64 -10.86
C LEU A 61 -0.90 -30.00 -11.20
N ALA A 62 -1.70 -31.07 -11.15
CA ALA A 62 -1.30 -32.42 -11.54
C ALA A 62 -1.10 -32.56 -13.07
N ALA A 63 -1.84 -31.79 -13.87
CA ALA A 63 -1.77 -31.86 -15.33
C ALA A 63 -0.66 -31.00 -15.96
N THR A 64 -0.13 -29.99 -15.26
CA THR A 64 0.92 -29.11 -15.79
C THR A 64 2.32 -29.67 -15.55
N THR A 65 3.22 -29.48 -16.52
CA THR A 65 4.67 -29.66 -16.31
C THR A 65 5.35 -28.35 -15.91
N ASP A 66 4.74 -27.21 -16.24
CA ASP A 66 5.26 -25.88 -15.97
C ASP A 66 4.88 -25.39 -14.57
N ALA A 67 5.70 -24.47 -14.06
CA ALA A 67 5.38 -23.75 -12.82
C ALA A 67 4.10 -22.92 -13.01
N LEU A 68 3.34 -22.75 -11.92
CA LEU A 68 2.16 -21.90 -11.95
C LEU A 68 2.57 -20.42 -12.09
N ASP A 69 1.86 -19.70 -12.96
CA ASP A 69 2.05 -18.26 -13.18
C ASP A 69 1.52 -17.39 -12.03
N GLN A 70 0.95 -18.00 -10.99
CA GLN A 70 0.28 -17.34 -9.86
C GLN A 70 0.43 -18.14 -8.56
N PRO A 71 0.43 -17.47 -7.39
CA PRO A 71 0.41 -18.14 -6.10
C PRO A 71 -0.91 -18.92 -5.89
N PRO A 72 -0.90 -20.03 -5.12
CA PRO A 72 -2.06 -20.93 -4.98
C PRO A 72 -3.34 -20.21 -4.55
N ARG A 73 -3.25 -19.32 -3.54
CA ARG A 73 -4.42 -18.59 -3.04
C ARG A 73 -5.04 -17.69 -4.11
N LEU A 74 -4.23 -16.94 -4.87
CA LEU A 74 -4.74 -16.12 -5.97
C LEU A 74 -5.44 -16.97 -7.04
N ALA A 75 -4.84 -18.11 -7.42
CA ALA A 75 -5.43 -19.02 -8.40
C ALA A 75 -6.79 -19.56 -7.94
N LEU A 76 -6.90 -19.98 -6.67
CA LEU A 76 -8.14 -20.46 -6.06
C LEU A 76 -9.22 -19.36 -6.03
N LEU A 77 -8.88 -18.14 -5.66
CA LEU A 77 -9.81 -17.01 -5.65
C LEU A 77 -10.29 -16.66 -7.07
N ALA A 78 -9.41 -16.72 -8.07
CA ALA A 78 -9.79 -16.51 -9.46
C ALA A 78 -10.77 -17.60 -9.96
N LEU A 79 -10.57 -18.86 -9.55
CA LEU A 79 -11.49 -19.97 -9.85
C LEU A 79 -12.86 -19.79 -9.21
N VAL A 80 -12.90 -19.39 -7.93
CA VAL A 80 -14.16 -19.06 -7.24
C VAL A 80 -14.88 -17.92 -7.98
N SER A 81 -14.16 -16.83 -8.30
CA SER A 81 -14.72 -15.69 -9.03
C SER A 81 -15.27 -16.06 -10.40
N ALA A 82 -14.61 -16.97 -11.13
CA ALA A 82 -15.08 -17.43 -12.44
C ALA A 82 -16.34 -18.30 -12.34
N SER A 83 -16.56 -18.97 -11.21
CA SER A 83 -17.72 -19.82 -10.96
C SER A 83 -18.93 -19.09 -10.37
N ALA A 84 -18.72 -17.88 -9.85
CA ALA A 84 -19.79 -17.05 -9.32
C ALA A 84 -20.64 -16.50 -10.49
N SER A 85 -21.96 -16.72 -10.43
CA SER A 85 -22.88 -16.11 -11.39
C SER A 85 -22.83 -14.59 -11.21
N PRO A 86 -22.77 -13.78 -12.28
CA PRO A 86 -22.80 -12.33 -12.13
C PRO A 86 -24.08 -11.94 -11.39
N ALA A 87 -23.93 -11.31 -10.23
CA ALA A 87 -25.08 -10.81 -9.49
C ALA A 87 -25.88 -9.86 -10.42
N PRO A 88 -27.22 -9.92 -10.42
CA PRO A 88 -28.02 -8.92 -11.12
C PRO A 88 -27.62 -7.54 -10.60
N PRO A 89 -27.61 -6.49 -11.45
CA PRO A 89 -27.22 -5.15 -11.03
C PRO A 89 -28.20 -4.65 -9.96
N GLY A 90 -27.84 -4.83 -8.70
CA GLY A 90 -28.55 -4.25 -7.57
C GLY A 90 -28.32 -2.75 -7.50
N PRO A 91 -29.16 -2.00 -6.76
CA PRO A 91 -28.96 -0.57 -6.56
C PRO A 91 -27.61 -0.36 -5.87
N SER A 92 -26.66 0.14 -6.66
CA SER A 92 -25.26 0.43 -6.36
C SER A 92 -24.95 0.68 -4.89
N GLY A 93 -24.25 -0.26 -4.26
CA GLY A 93 -23.40 0.06 -3.12
C GLY A 93 -22.32 1.03 -3.59
N ALA A 94 -22.16 2.13 -2.89
CA ALA A 94 -21.20 3.17 -3.22
C ALA A 94 -19.77 2.61 -3.40
N GLY A 95 -19.12 2.95 -4.51
CA GLY A 95 -17.74 3.44 -4.40
C GLY A 95 -16.59 2.73 -5.12
N SER A 96 -16.79 1.79 -6.06
CA SER A 96 -15.68 1.33 -6.90
C SER A 96 -15.92 1.66 -8.37
N VAL A 97 -15.27 2.71 -8.86
CA VAL A 97 -15.11 2.93 -10.31
C VAL A 97 -14.36 1.71 -10.87
N PRO A 98 -14.92 0.98 -11.85
CA PRO A 98 -14.22 -0.13 -12.48
C PRO A 98 -12.85 0.34 -12.99
N LEU A 99 -11.80 -0.41 -12.69
CA LEU A 99 -10.47 -0.13 -13.23
C LEU A 99 -10.54 -0.15 -14.77
N ASP A 100 -9.80 0.74 -15.40
CA ASP A 100 -9.66 0.76 -16.85
C ASP A 100 -9.17 -0.63 -17.35
N PRO A 101 -9.84 -1.26 -18.34
CA PRO A 101 -9.46 -2.60 -18.82
C PRO A 101 -8.02 -2.67 -19.36
N GLY A 102 -7.51 -1.55 -19.90
CA GLY A 102 -6.12 -1.43 -20.34
C GLY A 102 -5.15 -1.48 -19.16
N LEU A 103 -5.44 -0.72 -18.10
CA LEU A 103 -4.70 -0.76 -16.84
C LEU A 103 -4.73 -2.15 -16.20
N GLN A 104 -5.90 -2.81 -16.18
CA GLN A 104 -6.03 -4.16 -15.65
C GLN A 104 -5.17 -5.18 -16.41
N SER A 105 -5.26 -5.18 -17.74
CA SER A 105 -4.47 -6.07 -18.60
C SER A 105 -2.97 -5.84 -18.42
N PHE A 106 -2.57 -4.57 -18.29
CA PHE A 106 -1.21 -4.15 -18.04
C PHE A 106 -0.65 -4.68 -16.72
N VAL A 107 -1.37 -4.45 -15.61
CA VAL A 107 -0.99 -4.93 -14.26
C VAL A 107 -0.83 -6.46 -14.27
N ARG A 108 -1.80 -7.17 -14.86
CA ARG A 108 -1.77 -8.64 -14.92
C ARG A 108 -0.56 -9.16 -15.69
N LYS A 109 -0.25 -8.55 -16.85
CA LYS A 109 0.95 -8.89 -17.65
C LYS A 109 2.23 -8.62 -16.88
N GLY A 110 2.32 -7.52 -16.15
CA GLY A 110 3.49 -7.23 -15.31
C GLY A 110 3.65 -8.23 -14.17
N PHE A 111 2.57 -8.56 -13.47
CA PHE A 111 2.57 -9.47 -12.33
C PHE A 111 3.12 -10.85 -12.68
N VAL A 112 2.68 -11.45 -13.79
CA VAL A 112 3.14 -12.79 -14.21
C VAL A 112 4.62 -12.85 -14.63
N THR A 113 5.27 -11.70 -14.89
CA THR A 113 6.72 -11.67 -15.17
C THR A 113 7.59 -11.70 -13.91
N LEU A 114 6.99 -11.53 -12.73
CA LEU A 114 7.68 -11.60 -11.46
C LEU A 114 7.99 -13.06 -11.10
N SER A 115 9.04 -13.29 -10.31
CA SER A 115 9.33 -14.63 -9.81
C SER A 115 8.19 -15.15 -8.91
N PRO A 116 7.93 -16.47 -8.86
CA PRO A 116 6.85 -17.04 -8.05
C PRO A 116 6.89 -16.61 -6.58
N ARG A 117 8.10 -16.52 -6.01
CA ARG A 117 8.33 -16.02 -4.65
C ARG A 117 7.94 -14.55 -4.49
N THR A 118 8.29 -13.69 -5.46
CA THR A 118 7.92 -12.26 -5.43
C THR A 118 6.40 -12.10 -5.53
N GLN A 119 5.74 -12.88 -6.40
CA GLN A 119 4.29 -12.89 -6.51
C GLN A 119 3.61 -13.32 -5.20
N SER A 120 4.15 -14.36 -4.55
CA SER A 120 3.66 -14.86 -3.26
C SER A 120 3.79 -13.79 -2.17
N VAL A 121 4.95 -13.15 -2.05
CA VAL A 121 5.15 -12.04 -1.09
C VAL A 121 4.19 -10.89 -1.35
N LEU A 122 4.01 -10.47 -2.62
CA LEU A 122 3.05 -9.41 -2.95
C LEU A 122 1.63 -9.79 -2.54
N TRP A 123 1.20 -11.01 -2.85
CA TRP A 123 -0.15 -11.43 -2.54
C TRP A 123 -0.39 -11.51 -1.03
N HIS A 124 0.45 -12.25 -0.31
CA HIS A 124 0.22 -12.54 1.11
C HIS A 124 0.54 -11.36 2.03
N SER A 125 1.65 -10.65 1.79
CA SER A 125 2.06 -9.53 2.66
C SER A 125 1.44 -8.19 2.26
N VAL A 126 1.26 -7.91 0.97
CA VAL A 126 0.79 -6.59 0.51
C VAL A 126 -0.71 -6.55 0.24
N VAL A 127 -1.25 -7.57 -0.45
CA VAL A 127 -2.68 -7.60 -0.78
C VAL A 127 -3.51 -8.07 0.40
N GLU A 128 -3.14 -9.19 1.01
CA GLU A 128 -3.88 -9.81 2.10
C GLU A 128 -3.45 -9.32 3.48
N ARG A 129 -2.26 -8.72 3.58
CA ARG A 129 -1.70 -8.18 4.83
C ARG A 129 -1.65 -9.23 5.95
N GLU A 130 -1.30 -10.46 5.59
CA GLU A 130 -1.16 -11.55 6.56
C GLU A 130 0.00 -11.28 7.52
N PRO A 131 -0.05 -11.85 8.75
CA PRO A 131 1.06 -11.80 9.68
C PRO A 131 2.36 -12.30 9.04
N ASP A 132 3.48 -11.66 9.41
CA ASP A 132 4.80 -12.01 8.85
C ASP A 132 5.18 -13.49 9.10
N GLU A 133 4.69 -14.11 10.18
CA GLU A 133 4.89 -15.52 10.48
C GLU A 133 4.20 -16.46 9.47
N ASP A 134 2.99 -16.12 9.05
CA ASP A 134 2.23 -16.87 8.08
C ASP A 134 2.85 -16.73 6.68
N VAL A 135 3.20 -15.49 6.31
CA VAL A 135 3.88 -15.21 5.03
C VAL A 135 5.21 -15.95 4.97
N ALA A 136 6.00 -15.92 6.04
CA ALA A 136 7.28 -16.62 6.13
C ALA A 136 7.11 -18.15 5.97
N THR A 137 6.05 -18.72 6.56
CA THR A 137 5.72 -20.14 6.42
C THR A 137 5.35 -20.50 4.98
N ILE A 138 4.57 -19.64 4.32
CA ILE A 138 4.18 -19.78 2.90
C ILE A 138 5.40 -19.71 1.98
N THR A 139 6.26 -18.71 2.16
CA THR A 139 7.38 -18.45 1.23
C THR A 139 8.66 -19.19 1.57
N GLY A 140 8.75 -19.78 2.78
CA GLY A 140 9.97 -20.40 3.30
C GLY A 140 11.01 -19.39 3.77
N ASP A 141 10.55 -18.21 4.17
CA ASP A 141 11.37 -17.12 4.67
C ASP A 141 11.41 -17.09 6.20
N ARG A 142 12.16 -16.13 6.74
CA ARG A 142 12.08 -15.80 8.16
C ARG A 142 11.07 -14.67 8.37
N PRO A 143 10.26 -14.67 9.45
CA PRO A 143 9.28 -13.61 9.68
C PRO A 143 9.93 -12.22 9.68
N GLU A 144 11.12 -12.09 10.27
CA GLU A 144 11.80 -10.78 10.40
C GLU A 144 12.19 -10.13 9.07
N VAL A 145 12.31 -10.91 7.99
CA VAL A 145 12.71 -10.38 6.66
C VAL A 145 11.52 -10.11 5.74
N VAL A 146 10.30 -10.50 6.13
CA VAL A 146 9.09 -10.33 5.32
C VAL A 146 8.81 -8.87 4.98
N PRO A 147 8.92 -7.89 5.91
CA PRO A 147 8.70 -6.48 5.58
C PRO A 147 9.65 -5.96 4.49
N ASP A 148 10.93 -6.33 4.58
CA ASP A 148 11.94 -5.94 3.58
C ASP A 148 11.71 -6.64 2.24
N LEU A 149 11.26 -7.90 2.26
CA LEU A 149 10.87 -8.64 1.06
C LEU A 149 9.67 -7.99 0.38
N ALA A 150 8.66 -7.56 1.14
CA ALA A 150 7.48 -6.88 0.61
C ALA A 150 7.86 -5.56 -0.06
N HIS A 151 8.74 -4.77 0.55
CA HIS A 151 9.26 -3.55 -0.07
C HIS A 151 10.00 -3.83 -1.38
N ARG A 152 10.92 -4.81 -1.39
CA ARG A 152 11.63 -5.20 -2.62
C ARG A 152 10.68 -5.75 -3.69
N ALA A 153 9.65 -6.47 -3.29
CA ALA A 153 8.66 -7.03 -4.20
C ALA A 153 7.81 -5.94 -4.86
N LEU A 154 7.47 -4.86 -4.14
CA LEU A 154 6.81 -3.69 -4.70
C LEU A 154 7.69 -2.94 -5.71
N VAL A 155 8.99 -2.79 -5.41
CA VAL A 155 9.95 -2.21 -6.37
C VAL A 155 10.04 -3.07 -7.63
N ALA A 156 10.18 -4.40 -7.47
CA ALA A 156 10.21 -5.33 -8.59
C ALA A 156 8.90 -5.30 -9.42
N CYS A 157 7.75 -5.14 -8.75
CA CYS A 157 6.44 -4.98 -9.38
C CYS A 157 6.38 -3.71 -10.25
N ARG A 158 6.87 -2.59 -9.71
CA ARG A 158 6.95 -1.30 -10.41
C ARG A 158 7.84 -1.40 -11.66
N ASP A 159 9.02 -2.00 -11.52
CA ASP A 159 9.96 -2.23 -12.62
C ASP A 159 9.37 -3.14 -13.71
N ALA A 160 8.67 -4.21 -13.31
CA ALA A 160 8.02 -5.13 -14.23
C ALA A 160 6.89 -4.43 -15.01
N PHE A 161 6.10 -3.60 -14.34
CA PHE A 161 5.04 -2.82 -14.98
C PHE A 161 5.65 -1.86 -16.02
N LEU A 162 6.63 -1.05 -15.63
CA LEU A 162 7.27 -0.11 -16.55
C LEU A 162 7.90 -0.84 -17.75
N ARG A 163 8.53 -2.01 -17.53
CA ARG A 163 9.10 -2.83 -18.60
C ARG A 163 8.03 -3.31 -19.58
N VAL A 164 6.93 -3.88 -19.10
CA VAL A 164 5.80 -4.33 -19.94
C VAL A 164 5.23 -3.17 -20.76
N HIS A 165 5.15 -1.98 -20.16
CA HIS A 165 4.63 -0.79 -20.84
C HIS A 165 5.52 -0.41 -22.02
N LEU A 166 6.84 -0.33 -21.80
CA LEU A 166 7.80 0.05 -22.82
C LEU A 166 7.93 -1.01 -23.92
N GLN A 167 7.78 -2.29 -23.59
CA GLN A 167 7.79 -3.39 -24.55
C GLN A 167 6.57 -3.41 -25.47
N ALA A 168 5.42 -2.90 -25.01
CA ALA A 168 4.22 -2.77 -25.82
C ALA A 168 4.36 -1.71 -26.95
N ARG A 169 5.51 -1.00 -27.03
CA ARG A 169 5.86 0.04 -28.02
C ARG A 169 4.74 1.07 -28.25
N PRO A 170 4.38 1.90 -27.24
CA PRO A 170 3.31 2.89 -27.39
C PRO A 170 3.68 3.99 -28.39
N THR A 171 4.88 4.57 -28.26
CA THR A 171 5.49 5.50 -29.22
C THR A 171 7.03 5.40 -29.16
N PRO A 172 7.77 5.82 -30.20
CA PRO A 172 9.24 5.79 -30.20
C PRO A 172 9.90 6.64 -29.08
N HIS A 173 9.20 7.65 -28.57
CA HIS A 173 9.74 8.60 -27.58
C HIS A 173 9.50 8.16 -26.13
N CYS A 174 8.61 7.20 -25.86
CA CYS A 174 8.27 6.73 -24.51
C CYS A 174 9.50 6.28 -23.67
N PRO A 175 10.51 5.58 -24.22
CA PRO A 175 11.68 5.17 -23.44
C PRO A 175 12.45 6.33 -22.79
N ALA A 176 12.44 7.53 -23.40
CA ALA A 176 13.09 8.70 -22.83
C ALA A 176 12.41 9.18 -21.53
N TYR A 177 11.11 8.92 -21.36
CA TYR A 177 10.33 9.30 -20.19
C TYR A 177 10.26 8.22 -19.12
N ALA A 178 10.88 7.05 -19.33
CA ALA A 178 10.79 5.91 -18.41
C ALA A 178 11.19 6.25 -16.96
N ARG A 179 12.34 6.93 -16.77
CA ARG A 179 12.81 7.36 -15.44
C ARG A 179 11.91 8.41 -14.81
N MET A 180 11.30 9.25 -15.64
CA MET A 180 10.40 10.31 -15.18
C MET A 180 9.05 9.75 -14.76
N LEU A 181 8.54 8.74 -15.48
CA LEU A 181 7.35 7.97 -15.09
C LEU A 181 7.55 7.23 -13.76
N ASP A 182 8.70 6.57 -13.59
CA ASP A 182 9.04 5.88 -12.35
C ASP A 182 9.10 6.85 -11.16
N ALA A 183 9.79 7.98 -11.33
CA ALA A 183 9.88 9.00 -10.28
C ALA A 183 8.53 9.68 -10.00
N ALA A 184 7.72 9.98 -11.02
CA ALA A 184 6.39 10.58 -10.88
C ALA A 184 5.35 9.68 -10.22
N ALA A 185 5.62 8.37 -10.13
CA ALA A 185 4.79 7.42 -9.40
C ALA A 185 4.69 7.81 -7.91
N GLY A 186 5.84 8.09 -7.28
CA GLY A 186 5.91 8.45 -5.85
C GLY A 186 6.11 9.93 -5.56
N ARG A 187 6.46 10.76 -6.57
CA ARG A 187 6.80 12.18 -6.38
C ARG A 187 5.87 13.11 -7.14
N ALA A 188 5.10 13.92 -6.41
CA ALA A 188 4.14 14.87 -6.98
C ALA A 188 4.83 15.98 -7.78
N ASP A 189 5.99 16.48 -7.32
CA ASP A 189 6.79 17.49 -8.02
C ASP A 189 7.25 17.03 -9.41
N VAL A 190 7.60 15.75 -9.56
CA VAL A 190 7.98 15.18 -10.86
C VAL A 190 6.77 14.99 -11.77
N ARG A 191 5.61 14.72 -11.18
CA ARG A 191 4.34 14.58 -11.91
C ARG A 191 3.90 15.89 -12.57
N GLU A 192 4.22 17.02 -11.92
CA GLU A 192 3.96 18.38 -12.41
C GLU A 192 5.04 18.88 -13.39
N ASN A 193 6.05 18.06 -13.71
CA ASN A 193 7.06 18.44 -14.68
C ASN A 193 6.41 18.68 -16.05
N PRO A 194 6.59 19.87 -16.67
CA PRO A 194 5.88 20.26 -17.89
C PRO A 194 6.19 19.34 -19.08
N ASP A 195 7.38 18.75 -19.13
CA ASP A 195 7.75 17.82 -20.21
C ASP A 195 7.04 16.47 -20.04
N LEU A 196 6.92 15.97 -18.79
CA LEU A 196 6.13 14.78 -18.50
C LEU A 196 4.66 15.02 -18.82
N THR A 197 4.10 16.14 -18.34
CA THR A 197 2.70 16.52 -18.55
C THR A 197 2.38 16.56 -20.05
N ARG A 198 3.19 17.27 -20.84
CA ARG A 198 3.04 17.33 -22.30
C ARG A 198 3.09 15.95 -22.96
N HIS A 199 3.94 15.05 -22.46
CA HIS A 199 4.03 13.70 -23.00
C HIS A 199 2.80 12.85 -22.68
N VAL A 200 2.36 12.82 -21.42
CA VAL A 200 1.20 12.00 -21.01
C VAL A 200 -0.11 12.53 -21.61
N ASP A 201 -0.23 13.84 -21.84
CA ASP A 201 -1.35 14.44 -22.55
C ASP A 201 -1.41 13.98 -24.02
N GLY A 202 -0.25 13.75 -24.64
CA GLY A 202 -0.13 13.25 -26.01
C GLY A 202 -0.06 11.72 -26.15
N CYS A 203 0.04 10.98 -25.05
CA CYS A 203 0.24 9.53 -25.07
C CYS A 203 -0.68 8.82 -24.06
N PRO A 204 -1.86 8.33 -24.51
CA PRO A 204 -2.82 7.63 -23.65
C PRO A 204 -2.23 6.43 -22.92
N GLY A 205 -1.26 5.73 -23.55
CA GLY A 205 -0.54 4.63 -22.93
C GLY A 205 0.29 5.06 -21.73
N CYS A 206 1.11 6.11 -21.86
CA CYS A 206 1.92 6.61 -20.74
C CYS A 206 1.06 7.27 -19.66
N ALA A 207 -0.07 7.90 -20.03
CA ALA A 207 -1.05 8.39 -19.06
C ALA A 207 -1.66 7.24 -18.23
N ALA A 208 -2.05 6.14 -18.87
CA ALA A 208 -2.56 4.95 -18.18
C ALA A 208 -1.48 4.28 -17.32
N ALA A 209 -0.25 4.18 -17.83
CA ALA A 209 0.88 3.64 -17.08
C ALA A 209 1.18 4.48 -15.83
N LEU A 210 1.22 5.81 -15.95
CA LEU A 210 1.43 6.71 -14.82
C LEU A 210 0.32 6.56 -13.78
N ARG A 211 -0.96 6.53 -14.18
CA ARG A 211 -2.07 6.26 -13.24
C ARG A 211 -1.89 4.93 -12.50
N GLY A 212 -1.48 3.89 -13.21
CA GLY A 212 -1.21 2.58 -12.62
C GLY A 212 -0.06 2.58 -11.63
N LEU A 213 1.05 3.24 -11.98
CA LEU A 213 2.24 3.35 -11.12
C LEU A 213 1.97 4.18 -9.86
N VAL A 214 1.20 5.27 -9.98
CA VAL A 214 0.74 6.07 -8.84
C VAL A 214 -0.16 5.23 -7.92
N ALA A 215 -1.17 4.56 -8.49
CA ALA A 215 -2.06 3.69 -7.70
C ALA A 215 -1.31 2.54 -7.03
N LEU A 216 -0.22 2.04 -7.62
CA LEU A 216 0.64 1.01 -7.04
C LEU A 216 1.42 1.54 -5.83
N CYS A 217 1.84 2.81 -5.85
CA CYS A 217 2.53 3.45 -4.73
C CYS A 217 1.56 3.81 -3.60
N ASP A 218 0.39 4.35 -3.95
CA ASP A 218 -0.59 4.85 -2.97
C ASP A 218 -1.39 3.72 -2.32
N THR A 219 -1.88 2.78 -3.13
CA THR A 219 -2.80 1.71 -2.71
C THR A 219 -2.51 0.39 -3.44
N PRO A 220 -1.36 -0.27 -3.18
CA PRO A 220 -0.96 -1.47 -3.91
C PRO A 220 -1.95 -2.63 -3.78
N GLY A 221 -2.45 -2.89 -2.57
CA GLY A 221 -3.41 -3.97 -2.31
C GLY A 221 -4.68 -3.86 -3.15
N PRO A 222 -5.43 -2.74 -3.06
CA PRO A 222 -6.60 -2.49 -3.91
C PRO A 222 -6.32 -2.55 -5.41
N LEU A 223 -5.21 -1.96 -5.88
CA LEU A 223 -4.84 -2.00 -7.30
C LEU A 223 -4.61 -3.45 -7.77
N LEU A 224 -3.82 -4.22 -7.02
CA LEU A 224 -3.48 -5.60 -7.37
C LEU A 224 -4.71 -6.51 -7.29
N ALA A 225 -5.51 -6.45 -6.22
CA ALA A 225 -6.73 -7.24 -6.09
C ALA A 225 -7.73 -6.92 -7.21
N GLY A 226 -7.99 -5.63 -7.46
CA GLY A 226 -8.90 -5.21 -8.53
C GLY A 226 -8.41 -5.60 -9.92
N SER A 227 -7.09 -5.60 -10.14
CA SER A 227 -6.54 -5.97 -11.44
C SER A 227 -6.48 -7.49 -11.66
N LEU A 228 -6.15 -8.26 -10.63
CA LEU A 228 -5.93 -9.71 -10.73
C LEU A 228 -7.23 -10.52 -10.59
N LEU A 229 -8.19 -10.05 -9.78
CA LEU A 229 -9.51 -10.68 -9.59
C LEU A 229 -10.64 -9.93 -10.32
N GLY A 230 -10.34 -8.80 -10.97
CA GLY A 230 -11.35 -7.99 -11.67
C GLY A 230 -12.39 -7.40 -10.71
N PRO A 231 -13.68 -7.39 -11.10
CA PRO A 231 -14.76 -6.85 -10.26
C PRO A 231 -14.89 -7.53 -8.89
N ALA A 232 -14.39 -8.76 -8.75
CA ALA A 232 -14.42 -9.48 -7.48
C ALA A 232 -13.29 -9.07 -6.51
N GLY A 233 -12.28 -8.34 -6.99
CA GLY A 233 -11.15 -7.87 -6.15
C GLY A 233 -11.57 -6.98 -4.98
N PRO A 234 -12.36 -5.90 -5.20
CA PRO A 234 -12.89 -5.09 -4.10
C PRO A 234 -13.76 -5.89 -3.12
N LEU A 235 -14.57 -6.83 -3.63
CA LEU A 235 -15.38 -7.71 -2.79
C LEU A 235 -14.50 -8.59 -1.90
N TYR A 236 -13.42 -9.15 -2.46
CA TYR A 236 -12.45 -9.94 -1.73
C TYR A 236 -11.82 -9.17 -0.56
N LEU A 237 -11.30 -7.97 -0.81
CA LEU A 237 -10.68 -7.15 0.22
C LEU A 237 -11.68 -6.72 1.31
N SER A 238 -12.94 -6.46 0.94
CA SER A 238 -14.00 -6.17 1.90
C SER A 238 -14.37 -7.36 2.78
N ALA A 239 -14.17 -8.58 2.28
CA ALA A 239 -14.41 -9.81 3.04
C ALA A 239 -13.25 -10.11 4.00
N ALA A 240 -12.01 -9.98 3.51
CA ALA A 240 -10.80 -10.22 4.29
C ALA A 240 -10.74 -9.35 5.55
N THR A 241 -11.09 -8.07 5.43
CA THR A 241 -11.15 -7.11 6.56
C THR A 241 -12.20 -7.46 7.62
N ARG A 242 -13.29 -8.16 7.27
CA ARG A 242 -14.30 -8.60 8.27
C ARG A 242 -13.83 -9.81 9.06
N THR A 243 -13.15 -10.76 8.41
CA THR A 243 -12.58 -11.93 9.08
C THR A 243 -11.52 -11.58 10.14
N ASP A 244 -10.74 -10.52 9.93
CA ASP A 244 -9.72 -10.08 10.89
C ASP A 244 -10.34 -9.31 12.09
N GLN A 245 -11.58 -8.82 11.96
CA GLN A 245 -12.32 -8.18 13.06
C GLN A 245 -13.09 -9.19 13.93
N ASP A 246 -13.58 -10.29 13.32
CA ASP A 246 -14.32 -11.34 14.03
C ASP A 246 -13.41 -12.33 14.78
N SER A 247 -12.09 -12.34 14.52
CA SER A 247 -11.13 -13.22 15.22
C SER A 247 -10.86 -12.84 16.68
N ASP A 248 -11.28 -11.64 17.13
CA ASP A 248 -11.23 -11.22 18.54
C ASP A 248 -12.51 -11.56 19.33
N THR A 249 -13.50 -12.18 18.67
CA THR A 249 -14.62 -12.83 19.33
C THR A 249 -14.41 -14.33 19.31
N GLU A 250 -13.94 -14.87 20.43
CA GLU A 250 -14.17 -16.27 20.80
C GLU A 250 -15.69 -16.51 20.75
N ASP A 251 -16.19 -16.89 19.58
CA ASP A 251 -17.55 -17.32 19.37
C ASP A 251 -17.65 -18.74 19.94
N THR A 252 -17.77 -18.81 21.27
CA THR A 252 -18.23 -19.99 21.98
C THR A 252 -19.68 -20.27 21.60
N LEU A 253 -19.91 -20.69 20.35
CA LEU A 253 -21.10 -21.42 19.98
C LEU A 253 -20.95 -22.82 20.58
N SER A 254 -21.42 -22.93 21.82
CA SER A 254 -21.74 -24.23 22.42
C SER A 254 -22.78 -24.91 21.54
N LEU A 255 -22.32 -25.80 20.65
CA LEU A 255 -23.20 -26.75 19.98
C LEU A 255 -23.75 -27.69 21.07
N PRO A 256 -25.08 -27.80 21.26
CA PRO A 256 -25.62 -28.81 22.15
C PRO A 256 -25.36 -30.18 21.52
N VAL A 257 -24.55 -30.99 22.20
CA VAL A 257 -24.38 -32.41 21.91
C VAL A 257 -25.75 -33.08 22.09
N MET A 258 -26.40 -33.44 20.99
CA MET A 258 -27.54 -34.35 21.02
C MET A 258 -27.02 -35.78 21.13
N THR A 259 -26.98 -36.32 22.35
CA THR A 259 -27.01 -37.78 22.55
C THR A 259 -28.45 -38.26 22.43
N ALA A 260 -28.72 -39.01 21.37
CA ALA A 260 -29.97 -39.72 21.17
C ALA A 260 -30.03 -40.96 22.07
N THR A 261 -31.01 -40.99 22.98
CA THR A 261 -31.64 -42.23 23.45
C THR A 261 -33.11 -41.92 23.75
N GLY A 262 -34.01 -42.57 23.04
CA GLY A 262 -35.45 -42.46 23.29
C GLY A 262 -35.89 -43.25 24.51
N VAL A 263 -37.02 -42.85 25.10
CA VAL A 263 -38.20 -43.68 25.40
C VAL A 263 -39.24 -42.83 26.15
N THR A 264 -40.47 -42.99 25.71
CA THR A 264 -41.81 -42.61 26.19
C THR A 264 -42.01 -42.04 27.61
N GLY A 265 -42.92 -41.06 27.72
CA GLY A 265 -43.70 -40.84 28.95
C GLY A 265 -44.20 -39.41 29.11
N GLY A 266 -45.50 -39.19 28.90
CA GLY A 266 -46.15 -37.89 29.12
C GLY A 266 -46.33 -37.55 30.59
N SER A 267 -46.46 -36.25 30.87
CA SER A 267 -47.43 -35.60 31.78
C SER A 267 -46.95 -34.18 32.11
N GLU A 268 -47.77 -33.19 31.76
CA GLU A 268 -47.84 -31.86 32.41
C GLU A 268 -48.17 -32.03 33.91
N PRO A 269 -47.84 -31.08 34.82
CA PRO A 269 -48.55 -29.79 34.85
C PRO A 269 -47.85 -28.55 35.46
N THR A 270 -48.51 -27.41 35.21
CA THR A 270 -48.70 -26.21 36.08
C THR A 270 -47.58 -25.20 36.37
N ALA A 271 -47.79 -24.01 35.78
CA ALA A 271 -47.90 -22.68 36.40
C ALA A 271 -46.91 -22.27 37.51
N GLY A 272 -46.05 -21.30 37.19
CA GLY A 272 -45.27 -20.52 38.14
C GLY A 272 -44.92 -19.15 37.56
N ASP A 273 -45.62 -18.13 38.06
CA ASP A 273 -45.54 -16.71 37.74
C ASP A 273 -44.12 -16.14 37.67
N ARG A 274 -43.81 -15.39 36.61
CA ARG A 274 -42.74 -14.38 36.63
C ARG A 274 -43.02 -13.28 35.61
N LYS A 275 -43.10 -12.04 36.11
CA LYS A 275 -43.20 -10.82 35.31
C LYS A 275 -42.26 -9.74 35.90
N PRO A 276 -41.93 -8.69 35.14
CA PRO A 276 -40.60 -8.51 34.55
C PRO A 276 -40.03 -7.11 34.87
N SER A 277 -38.80 -6.77 34.44
CA SER A 277 -38.29 -5.37 34.31
C SER A 277 -36.83 -5.38 33.84
N PHE A 278 -36.27 -4.52 32.99
CA PHE A 278 -36.72 -3.60 31.94
C PHE A 278 -35.45 -3.34 31.12
N PHE A 279 -35.42 -3.70 29.84
CA PHE A 279 -34.40 -3.19 28.90
C PHE A 279 -34.98 -1.95 28.21
N VAL A 280 -34.31 -0.82 28.39
CA VAL A 280 -34.65 0.45 27.75
C VAL A 280 -34.27 0.36 26.27
N ARG A 281 -35.28 0.65 25.44
CA ARG A 281 -35.30 0.57 23.98
C ARG A 281 -34.78 1.88 23.37
N ARG A 282 -33.86 1.79 22.40
CA ARG A 282 -33.57 2.87 21.44
C ARG A 282 -34.84 3.21 20.62
N PRO A 283 -35.17 4.47 20.34
CA PRO A 283 -36.17 4.79 19.34
C PRO A 283 -35.53 4.87 17.94
N ALA A 284 -36.09 4.09 17.02
CA ALA A 284 -35.90 4.21 15.59
C ALA A 284 -36.82 5.33 15.06
N GLY A 285 -36.24 6.36 14.43
CA GLY A 285 -36.97 7.36 13.66
C GLY A 285 -37.12 6.91 12.21
N ARG A 286 -38.32 6.47 11.83
CA ARG A 286 -38.75 6.26 10.45
C ARG A 286 -39.31 7.59 9.92
N ILE A 287 -38.70 8.17 8.90
CA ILE A 287 -39.33 9.19 8.06
C ILE A 287 -39.72 8.51 6.76
N SER A 288 -41.01 8.28 6.61
CA SER A 288 -41.63 7.88 5.35
C SER A 288 -41.74 9.10 4.46
N LEU A 289 -41.13 9.09 3.27
CA LEU A 289 -41.47 10.01 2.19
C LEU A 289 -41.96 9.18 1.00
N ALA A 290 -43.27 9.20 0.80
CA ALA A 290 -43.92 8.72 -0.41
C ALA A 290 -44.08 9.91 -1.36
N VAL A 291 -43.52 9.86 -2.57
CA VAL A 291 -43.95 10.70 -3.69
C VAL A 291 -43.87 9.93 -5.01
N ALA A 292 -45.08 9.72 -5.53
CA ALA A 292 -45.56 9.46 -6.89
C ALA A 292 -44.57 9.15 -8.04
N ALA A 293 -44.84 8.00 -8.67
CA ALA A 293 -44.40 7.63 -10.01
C ALA A 293 -45.13 8.44 -11.10
N ALA A 294 -44.40 8.89 -12.10
CA ALA A 294 -44.93 9.32 -13.39
C ALA A 294 -44.20 8.56 -14.51
N LEU A 295 -44.97 7.75 -15.23
CA LEU A 295 -44.58 6.98 -16.41
C LEU A 295 -44.32 7.90 -17.61
N ILE A 296 -43.19 7.72 -18.30
CA ILE A 296 -43.07 8.05 -19.71
C ILE A 296 -42.41 6.85 -20.43
N THR A 297 -43.22 6.16 -21.21
CA THR A 297 -42.85 5.11 -22.16
C THR A 297 -42.45 5.73 -23.49
N THR A 298 -41.29 5.37 -24.05
CA THR A 298 -41.10 5.30 -25.51
C THR A 298 -40.15 4.16 -25.87
N THR A 299 -40.61 3.34 -26.80
CA THR A 299 -40.09 2.08 -27.30
C THR A 299 -39.06 2.20 -28.43
N ALA A 300 -38.30 1.11 -28.58
CA ALA A 300 -37.73 0.54 -29.81
C ALA A 300 -36.39 1.07 -30.33
N LEU A 301 -35.38 0.19 -30.36
CA LEU A 301 -34.86 -0.28 -31.66
C LEU A 301 -34.21 -1.67 -31.56
N ALA A 302 -34.40 -2.43 -32.63
CA ALA A 302 -34.30 -3.87 -32.74
C ALA A 302 -32.86 -4.39 -32.89
N VAL A 303 -32.64 -5.56 -32.29
CA VAL A 303 -31.53 -6.46 -32.58
C VAL A 303 -31.86 -7.22 -33.87
N VAL A 304 -31.04 -7.06 -34.90
CA VAL A 304 -31.01 -7.96 -36.06
C VAL A 304 -29.72 -8.78 -35.98
N VAL A 305 -29.87 -10.06 -35.68
CA VAL A 305 -28.87 -11.09 -35.91
C VAL A 305 -29.14 -11.70 -37.28
N PRO A 306 -28.15 -11.78 -38.19
CA PRO A 306 -28.18 -12.75 -39.26
C PRO A 306 -27.29 -13.95 -38.88
N THR A 307 -27.93 -15.09 -38.70
CA THR A 307 -27.29 -16.41 -38.74
C THR A 307 -27.23 -16.93 -40.18
N ALA A 308 -26.11 -17.59 -40.47
CA ALA A 308 -25.92 -18.67 -41.45
C ALA A 308 -25.86 -18.31 -42.95
N TRP A 309 -24.67 -18.51 -43.53
CA TRP A 309 -24.44 -19.57 -44.53
C TRP A 309 -22.94 -19.86 -44.71
N GLY A 310 -22.64 -21.13 -45.00
CA GLY A 310 -21.30 -21.72 -45.09
C GLY A 310 -20.66 -21.68 -46.51
N PRO A 311 -19.76 -22.64 -46.81
CA PRO A 311 -18.45 -22.47 -47.50
C PRO A 311 -18.58 -22.51 -49.05
N GLU A 312 -17.60 -22.23 -49.93
CA GLU A 312 -16.14 -22.36 -49.93
C GLU A 312 -15.50 -21.49 -51.07
N ALA A 313 -14.16 -21.38 -51.01
CA ALA A 313 -13.11 -20.80 -51.88
C ALA A 313 -13.28 -20.87 -53.44
N PRO A 314 -12.42 -20.23 -54.29
CA PRO A 314 -11.04 -19.78 -54.04
C PRO A 314 -10.63 -18.40 -54.58
N ALA A 315 -9.59 -17.81 -53.96
CA ALA A 315 -8.91 -16.64 -54.51
C ALA A 315 -7.40 -16.88 -54.62
N THR A 316 -6.94 -16.70 -55.84
CA THR A 316 -5.57 -16.72 -56.35
C THR A 316 -4.66 -15.66 -55.72
N ALA A 317 -3.43 -16.11 -55.44
CA ALA A 317 -2.13 -15.43 -55.45
C ALA A 317 -2.06 -13.89 -55.51
N GLN A 318 -1.24 -13.30 -54.62
CA GLN A 318 -0.12 -12.40 -54.95
C GLN A 318 0.83 -12.16 -53.76
N GLY A 319 2.11 -12.55 -53.95
CA GLY A 319 3.30 -11.73 -53.68
C GLY A 319 3.82 -11.50 -52.25
N GLN A 320 4.74 -12.35 -51.78
CA GLN A 320 5.66 -12.07 -50.66
C GLN A 320 7.12 -12.11 -51.19
N PRO A 321 8.00 -11.13 -50.88
CA PRO A 321 9.44 -11.22 -51.19
C PRO A 321 10.22 -12.04 -50.14
N PRO A 322 11.42 -12.56 -50.48
CA PRO A 322 11.96 -13.78 -49.88
C PRO A 322 12.68 -13.57 -48.54
N ARG A 323 12.51 -14.54 -47.63
CA ARG A 323 13.37 -14.76 -46.47
C ARG A 323 14.55 -15.65 -46.87
N VAL A 324 15.75 -15.19 -46.55
CA VAL A 324 17.00 -15.95 -46.71
C VAL A 324 17.20 -16.80 -45.46
N HIS A 325 17.46 -18.08 -45.66
CA HIS A 325 17.84 -19.04 -44.62
C HIS A 325 19.28 -18.78 -44.17
N VAL A 326 19.54 -18.86 -42.85
CA VAL A 326 20.88 -19.14 -42.33
C VAL A 326 20.77 -20.23 -41.28
N GLU A 327 21.58 -21.26 -41.50
CA GLU A 327 21.70 -22.55 -40.84
C GLU A 327 22.54 -22.46 -39.56
N ALA A 328 22.28 -23.38 -38.64
CA ALA A 328 22.97 -23.49 -37.36
C ALA A 328 24.41 -23.98 -37.51
N GLY A 329 25.34 -23.40 -36.73
CA GLY A 329 26.71 -23.88 -36.62
C GLY A 329 27.28 -23.55 -35.24
N ALA A 330 27.57 -24.60 -34.47
CA ALA A 330 28.26 -24.56 -33.19
C ALA A 330 29.75 -24.21 -33.36
N GLY A 331 30.34 -23.56 -32.34
CA GLY A 331 31.79 -23.45 -32.21
C GLY A 331 32.25 -22.28 -31.33
N ALA A 332 32.64 -22.56 -30.09
CA ALA A 332 33.60 -21.74 -29.36
C ALA A 332 34.99 -21.91 -30.00
N PRO A 333 35.88 -20.90 -29.97
CA PRO A 333 36.81 -20.78 -28.84
C PRO A 333 37.19 -19.33 -28.44
N ALA A 334 37.80 -19.19 -27.25
CA ALA A 334 38.61 -18.02 -26.84
C ALA A 334 39.96 -18.01 -27.62
N PRO A 335 40.74 -16.90 -27.74
CA PRO A 335 41.47 -16.29 -26.61
C PRO A 335 41.87 -14.78 -26.70
N SER A 336 42.40 -14.27 -25.57
CA SER A 336 43.54 -13.34 -25.39
C SER A 336 43.61 -11.91 -25.97
N ALA A 337 43.67 -10.97 -25.00
CA ALA A 337 44.76 -10.00 -24.75
C ALA A 337 44.91 -8.67 -25.52
N SER A 338 45.17 -7.63 -24.69
CA SER A 338 46.08 -6.48 -24.85
C SER A 338 45.62 -5.18 -25.52
N ARG A 339 45.78 -4.10 -24.72
CA ARG A 339 46.35 -2.77 -25.07
C ARG A 339 45.45 -1.84 -25.92
N SER A 340 45.31 -0.52 -25.71
CA SER A 340 46.06 0.50 -24.97
C SER A 340 45.18 1.74 -24.74
N ARG A 341 45.50 2.46 -23.66
CA ARG A 341 45.17 3.87 -23.39
C ARG A 341 45.81 4.80 -24.44
N PRO A 342 45.21 5.97 -24.71
CA PRO A 342 46.00 7.19 -24.85
C PRO A 342 45.57 8.27 -23.85
N SER A 343 46.57 8.80 -23.16
CA SER A 343 46.55 10.09 -22.48
C SER A 343 47.10 11.16 -23.44
N ALA A 344 46.61 12.39 -23.28
CA ALA A 344 47.36 13.65 -23.20
C ALA A 344 46.96 14.78 -24.17
N SER A 345 46.89 15.98 -23.57
CA SER A 345 47.11 17.34 -24.11
C SER A 345 46.03 17.95 -25.03
N ALA A 346 45.66 19.24 -24.92
CA ALA A 346 46.34 20.40 -24.35
C ALA A 346 45.35 21.53 -23.95
N SER A 347 45.80 22.40 -23.05
CA SER A 347 45.22 23.72 -22.72
C SER A 347 45.38 24.74 -23.86
N PRO A 348 44.68 25.89 -23.78
CA PRO A 348 45.42 27.15 -23.73
C PRO A 348 44.93 28.14 -22.64
N THR A 349 45.79 29.09 -22.30
CA THR A 349 45.68 30.07 -21.20
C THR A 349 45.86 31.51 -21.71
N ARG A 350 45.28 32.48 -20.97
CA ARG A 350 45.56 33.95 -20.81
C ARG A 350 44.84 34.90 -21.79
N SER A 351 43.88 35.76 -21.36
CA SER A 351 43.93 37.03 -20.55
C SER A 351 44.40 38.26 -21.37
N PRO A 352 44.10 39.57 -21.04
CA PRO A 352 43.54 40.18 -19.80
C PRO A 352 42.57 41.41 -19.95
N SER A 353 42.21 42.01 -18.79
CA SER A 353 41.81 43.43 -18.51
C SER A 353 40.37 43.90 -18.86
N ALA A 354 39.62 44.68 -18.05
CA ALA A 354 39.99 45.66 -17.03
C ALA A 354 38.87 45.88 -15.96
N SER A 355 39.27 46.31 -14.75
CA SER A 355 38.44 47.00 -13.74
C SER A 355 38.44 48.53 -13.97
N PRO A 356 37.58 49.27 -13.26
CA PRO A 356 38.14 50.26 -12.34
C PRO A 356 37.48 50.25 -10.94
N SER A 357 38.28 50.69 -9.95
CA SER A 357 37.96 50.78 -8.52
C SER A 357 37.55 52.18 -8.07
N ALA A 358 36.69 52.21 -7.04
CA ALA A 358 36.67 53.04 -5.81
C ALA A 358 36.59 54.58 -5.87
N THR A 359 35.69 55.18 -5.04
CA THR A 359 36.00 56.09 -3.89
C THR A 359 34.70 56.34 -3.05
N GLY A 360 34.76 56.27 -1.69
CA GLY A 360 33.67 56.65 -0.72
C GLY A 360 33.72 58.15 -0.32
N PRO A 361 33.27 58.66 0.87
CA PRO A 361 32.52 58.07 2.03
C PRO A 361 31.39 58.96 2.72
N SER A 362 30.63 58.38 3.68
CA SER A 362 30.06 58.91 4.98
C SER A 362 28.96 60.04 5.04
N PRO A 363 28.31 60.36 6.21
CA PRO A 363 27.53 59.58 7.22
C PRO A 363 26.20 60.30 7.66
N SER A 364 25.62 59.92 8.83
CA SER A 364 24.52 60.56 9.65
C SER A 364 23.06 60.18 9.32
N ASP A 365 22.10 59.96 10.24
CA ASP A 365 22.02 60.04 11.71
C ASP A 365 20.77 59.28 12.23
N GLY A 366 20.90 58.58 13.37
CA GLY A 366 20.01 58.68 14.55
C GLY A 366 18.57 58.07 14.61
N PRO A 367 18.14 57.49 15.76
CA PRO A 367 16.88 56.72 15.95
C PRO A 367 15.76 57.50 16.67
N THR A 368 14.51 56.97 16.75
CA THR A 368 13.55 57.06 17.90
C THR A 368 12.26 56.20 17.65
N PRO A 369 11.66 55.54 18.67
CA PRO A 369 10.57 54.54 18.55
C PRO A 369 9.13 55.02 18.91
N SER A 370 8.15 54.12 18.69
CA SER A 370 6.77 54.00 19.26
C SER A 370 5.61 54.82 18.65
N PRO A 371 4.31 54.39 18.78
CA PRO A 371 3.74 53.37 19.67
C PRO A 371 2.84 52.27 19.03
N THR A 372 2.63 51.20 19.80
CA THR A 372 1.61 50.15 19.63
C THR A 372 0.22 50.62 20.08
N PRO A 373 -0.86 50.11 19.47
CA PRO A 373 -1.99 49.55 20.23
C PRO A 373 -2.44 48.21 19.62
N GLY A 374 -2.87 47.16 20.32
CA GLY A 374 -3.04 46.88 21.72
C GLY A 374 -3.37 45.39 21.80
N THR A 375 -2.70 44.71 22.72
CA THR A 375 -2.84 43.31 23.09
C THR A 375 -4.27 42.93 23.49
N GLU A 376 -4.85 41.93 22.84
CA GLU A 376 -5.79 41.02 23.50
C GLU A 376 -4.97 39.80 23.94
N ALA A 377 -4.61 39.79 25.21
CA ALA A 377 -3.82 38.77 25.85
C ALA A 377 -4.67 37.50 25.99
N ALA A 378 -4.53 36.57 25.05
CA ALA A 378 -4.74 35.17 25.37
C ALA A 378 -3.58 34.77 26.31
N THR A 379 -3.93 34.41 27.53
CA THR A 379 -3.07 33.86 28.58
C THR A 379 -2.14 32.79 27.99
N ALA A 380 -0.90 33.16 27.65
CA ALA A 380 0.06 32.21 27.13
C ALA A 380 0.68 31.46 28.32
N ASP A 381 0.27 30.22 28.48
CA ASP A 381 1.01 29.26 29.32
C ASP A 381 2.51 29.33 28.99
N PRO A 382 3.40 29.17 29.97
CA PRO A 382 4.83 29.13 29.72
C PRO A 382 5.16 28.05 28.67
N VAL A 383 5.63 28.49 27.51
CA VAL A 383 5.97 27.63 26.38
C VAL A 383 7.32 26.96 26.66
N GLN A 384 7.31 25.69 27.09
CA GLN A 384 8.53 24.92 27.32
C GLN A 384 9.00 24.28 26.00
N PRO A 385 10.25 24.51 25.55
CA PRO A 385 10.79 23.84 24.37
C PRO A 385 10.78 22.32 24.53
N PHE A 386 10.42 21.59 23.48
CA PHE A 386 10.34 20.13 23.49
C PHE A 386 11.72 19.50 23.76
N ARG A 387 11.81 18.80 24.90
CA ARG A 387 12.99 18.02 25.33
C ARG A 387 12.73 16.53 25.29
N ALA A 388 11.47 16.12 25.48
CA ALA A 388 11.04 14.73 25.46
C ALA A 388 11.75 13.86 26.51
N SER A 389 12.02 14.40 27.71
CA SER A 389 12.65 13.64 28.82
C SER A 389 11.74 12.56 29.41
N SER A 390 10.44 12.67 29.18
CA SER A 390 9.42 11.65 29.42
C SER A 390 8.51 11.58 28.20
N PHE A 391 7.53 10.67 28.20
CA PHE A 391 6.52 10.63 27.14
C PHE A 391 5.61 11.85 27.25
N VAL A 392 5.79 12.81 26.34
CA VAL A 392 5.06 14.08 26.30
C VAL A 392 4.67 14.43 24.86
N PRO A 393 3.59 15.21 24.66
CA PRO A 393 3.26 15.67 23.32
C PRO A 393 4.24 16.74 22.84
N ALA A 394 4.59 16.67 21.55
CA ALA A 394 5.30 17.73 20.86
C ALA A 394 4.28 18.62 20.14
N VAL A 395 4.05 19.83 20.64
CA VAL A 395 3.10 20.81 20.12
C VAL A 395 3.83 21.81 19.23
N ASN A 396 3.41 21.96 17.99
CA ASN A 396 4.04 22.90 17.06
C ASN A 396 3.75 24.36 17.45
N SER A 397 4.78 25.22 17.42
CA SER A 397 4.66 26.62 17.84
C SER A 397 3.87 27.50 16.87
N ALA A 398 3.80 27.14 15.59
CA ALA A 398 3.07 27.91 14.59
C ALA A 398 1.59 27.52 14.54
N THR A 399 1.28 26.24 14.68
CA THR A 399 -0.07 25.70 14.40
C THR A 399 -0.82 25.24 15.65
N GLY A 400 -0.12 25.04 16.77
CA GLY A 400 -0.70 24.43 17.96
C GLY A 400 -1.08 22.96 17.81
N LEU A 401 -0.69 22.32 16.70
CA LEU A 401 -0.97 20.90 16.44
C LEU A 401 0.10 20.00 17.05
N CYS A 402 -0.31 18.82 17.49
CA CYS A 402 0.55 17.81 18.07
C CYS A 402 1.16 16.91 17.00
N LEU A 403 2.41 16.53 17.21
CA LEU A 403 3.09 15.48 16.47
C LEU A 403 2.41 14.12 16.74
N ASP A 404 1.92 13.47 15.70
CA ASP A 404 1.07 12.26 15.80
C ASP A 404 1.54 11.20 14.78
N VAL A 405 1.32 9.93 15.08
CA VAL A 405 1.52 8.83 14.14
C VAL A 405 0.25 8.67 13.31
N ARG A 406 0.36 8.71 11.97
CA ARG A 406 -0.82 8.66 11.11
C ARG A 406 -1.70 7.44 11.42
N GLY A 407 -2.96 7.72 11.75
CA GLY A 407 -3.96 6.70 12.04
C GLY A 407 -3.69 5.86 13.29
N GLY A 408 -2.65 6.17 14.07
CA GLY A 408 -2.22 5.33 15.20
C GLY A 408 -1.67 3.96 14.78
N THR A 409 -1.30 3.79 13.51
CA THR A 409 -0.80 2.53 12.97
C THR A 409 0.71 2.44 13.17
N PHE A 410 1.19 1.32 13.74
CA PHE A 410 2.62 1.09 13.97
C PHE A 410 3.17 0.09 12.97
N ALA A 411 3.68 0.62 11.86
CA ALA A 411 4.42 -0.13 10.85
C ALA A 411 5.56 0.74 10.33
N ASN A 412 6.62 0.10 9.81
CA ASN A 412 7.76 0.79 9.25
C ASN A 412 7.32 1.70 8.09
N GLY A 413 7.78 2.94 8.09
CA GLY A 413 7.43 3.92 7.06
C GLY A 413 6.06 4.56 7.20
N VAL A 414 5.30 4.32 8.29
CA VAL A 414 4.10 5.14 8.56
C VAL A 414 4.52 6.59 8.81
N ASP A 415 3.80 7.54 8.22
CA ASP A 415 4.09 8.96 8.35
C ASP A 415 3.86 9.47 9.77
N VAL A 416 4.76 10.37 10.20
CA VAL A 416 4.50 11.28 11.29
C VAL A 416 3.80 12.51 10.73
N ILE A 417 2.72 12.93 11.37
CA ILE A 417 1.85 14.02 10.92
C ILE A 417 1.67 15.06 12.03
N THR A 418 1.12 16.22 11.69
CA THR A 418 0.49 17.11 12.67
C THR A 418 -0.99 16.77 12.81
N ALA A 419 -1.50 16.66 14.04
CA ALA A 419 -2.92 16.43 14.30
C ALA A 419 -3.41 17.29 15.47
N ARG A 420 -4.74 17.41 15.63
CA ARG A 420 -5.31 18.06 16.82
C ARG A 420 -4.82 17.36 18.08
N CYS A 421 -4.31 18.14 19.03
CA CYS A 421 -3.84 17.61 20.31
C CYS A 421 -4.97 16.92 21.07
N ARG A 422 -4.71 15.71 21.55
CA ARG A 422 -5.62 14.90 22.35
C ARG A 422 -4.93 14.58 23.67
N ALA A 423 -5.49 15.07 24.76
CA ALA A 423 -4.95 14.86 26.09
C ALA A 423 -4.77 13.36 26.37
N GLY A 424 -3.56 12.97 26.79
CA GLY A 424 -3.25 11.58 27.15
C GLY A 424 -3.15 10.60 25.97
N ALA A 425 -3.35 11.01 24.71
CA ALA A 425 -3.29 10.08 23.57
C ALA A 425 -1.87 9.50 23.38
N PRO A 426 -1.66 8.19 23.54
CA PRO A 426 -0.31 7.61 23.50
C PRO A 426 0.40 7.80 22.15
N VAL A 427 -0.37 7.84 21.06
CA VAL A 427 0.14 8.05 19.69
C VAL A 427 0.73 9.46 19.47
N GLN A 428 0.41 10.42 20.34
CA GLN A 428 0.95 11.78 20.31
C GLN A 428 2.06 12.00 21.31
N GLN A 429 2.41 11.01 22.13
CA GLN A 429 3.42 11.15 23.17
C GLN A 429 4.75 10.57 22.70
N TRP A 430 5.79 11.38 22.83
CA TRP A 430 7.13 11.08 22.34
C TRP A 430 8.15 11.23 23.46
N ARG A 431 9.15 10.35 23.48
CA ARG A 431 10.27 10.40 24.43
C ARG A 431 11.58 10.21 23.69
N LEU A 432 12.56 11.08 23.92
CA LEU A 432 13.90 10.95 23.39
C LEU A 432 14.75 10.15 24.38
N ASP A 433 15.28 9.00 23.95
CA ASP A 433 16.18 8.20 24.78
C ASP A 433 17.65 8.63 24.64
N GLU A 434 18.52 8.09 25.49
CA GLU A 434 19.95 8.43 25.55
C GLU A 434 20.72 8.09 24.27
N ARG A 435 20.19 7.19 23.43
CA ARG A 435 20.77 6.85 22.12
C ARG A 435 20.32 7.82 21.02
N GLY A 436 19.48 8.80 21.37
CA GLY A 436 18.86 9.76 20.45
C GLY A 436 17.68 9.17 19.68
N LEU A 437 17.10 8.07 20.14
CA LEU A 437 15.91 7.50 19.52
C LEU A 437 14.65 8.18 20.07
N LEU A 438 13.87 8.82 19.19
CA LEU A 438 12.60 9.44 19.58
C LEU A 438 11.47 8.41 19.49
N ARG A 439 11.12 7.79 20.62
CA ARG A 439 10.13 6.70 20.72
C ARG A 439 8.73 7.24 20.91
N ASN A 440 7.73 6.51 20.39
CA ASN A 440 6.33 6.80 20.62
C ASN A 440 5.76 6.00 21.81
N ALA A 441 4.83 6.58 22.59
CA ALA A 441 4.28 5.93 23.78
C ALA A 441 3.28 4.81 23.45
N ALA A 442 2.55 4.92 22.33
CA ALA A 442 1.59 3.88 21.93
C ALA A 442 2.29 2.57 21.54
N ASN A 443 3.50 2.64 20.98
CA ASN A 443 4.35 1.48 20.77
C ASN A 443 5.84 1.88 20.91
N PRO A 444 6.45 1.67 22.09
CA PRO A 444 7.83 2.06 22.37
C PRO A 444 8.89 1.33 21.53
N SER A 445 8.51 0.30 20.78
CA SER A 445 9.39 -0.39 19.82
C SER A 445 9.54 0.38 18.50
N TYR A 446 8.75 1.45 18.28
CA TYR A 446 8.86 2.32 17.11
C TYR A 446 9.44 3.69 17.45
N CYS A 447 10.34 4.14 16.59
CA CYS A 447 11.14 5.34 16.68
C CYS A 447 10.84 6.24 15.49
N MET A 448 10.95 7.56 15.67
CA MET A 448 11.00 8.49 14.56
C MET A 448 12.15 8.13 13.61
N ASP A 449 11.92 8.28 12.32
CA ASP A 449 12.83 7.92 11.25
C ASP A 449 12.88 9.02 10.17
N ALA A 450 14.09 9.37 9.75
CA ALA A 450 14.35 10.36 8.71
C ALA A 450 14.38 9.78 7.29
N ARG A 451 14.06 8.49 7.09
CA ARG A 451 13.86 7.82 5.79
C ARG A 451 15.03 7.90 4.81
N GLY A 452 16.24 8.12 5.30
CA GLY A 452 17.47 8.16 4.50
C GLY A 452 17.90 9.54 4.04
N SER A 453 17.00 10.53 3.97
CA SER A 453 17.37 11.92 3.70
C SER A 453 16.36 12.94 4.22
N ALA A 454 16.79 14.20 4.37
CA ALA A 454 15.89 15.29 4.71
C ALA A 454 14.81 15.58 3.63
N GLY A 455 14.89 14.98 2.44
CA GLY A 455 13.89 15.12 1.38
C GLY A 455 12.74 14.12 1.46
N ASP A 456 12.89 13.02 2.20
CA ASP A 456 11.98 11.86 2.15
C ASP A 456 10.85 11.93 3.20
N GLY A 457 10.81 13.02 3.95
CA GLY A 457 9.84 13.25 5.03
C GLY A 457 10.19 12.52 6.32
N VAL A 458 9.25 12.48 7.25
CA VAL A 458 9.44 11.85 8.56
C VAL A 458 8.46 10.71 8.74
N GLY A 459 8.98 9.55 9.14
CA GLY A 459 8.17 8.39 9.47
C GLY A 459 8.46 7.83 10.85
N ILE A 460 7.85 6.69 11.11
CA ILE A 460 8.26 5.79 12.19
C ILE A 460 8.88 4.52 11.61
N TRP A 461 9.82 3.94 12.35
CA TRP A 461 10.47 2.69 12.02
C TRP A 461 10.82 1.92 13.29
N SER A 462 10.97 0.61 13.19
CA SER A 462 11.40 -0.22 14.32
C SER A 462 12.71 0.28 14.89
N CYS A 463 12.71 0.58 16.19
CA CYS A 463 13.88 1.03 16.92
C CYS A 463 15.03 0.00 16.92
N SER A 464 14.74 -1.28 16.67
CA SER A 464 15.78 -2.32 16.60
C SER A 464 16.73 -2.13 15.42
N ALA A 465 16.33 -1.37 14.39
CA ALA A 465 17.16 -1.12 13.21
C ALA A 465 18.33 -0.16 13.47
N ILE A 466 18.48 0.42 14.67
CA ILE A 466 19.60 1.33 15.01
C ILE A 466 20.98 0.69 14.81
N GLY A 467 21.10 -0.63 14.95
CA GLY A 467 22.36 -1.35 14.73
C GLY A 467 22.67 -1.68 13.27
N GLY A 468 21.75 -1.40 12.35
CA GLY A 468 21.88 -1.69 10.92
C GLY A 468 22.56 -0.58 10.11
N ALA A 469 22.74 -0.82 8.81
CA ALA A 469 23.36 0.13 7.88
C ALA A 469 22.67 1.51 7.88
N GLU A 470 21.34 1.50 8.03
CA GLU A 470 20.48 2.70 8.03
C GLU A 470 20.15 3.22 9.44
N GLY A 471 20.83 2.71 10.48
CA GLY A 471 20.50 3.03 11.87
C GLY A 471 20.63 4.52 12.21
N ASN A 472 21.45 5.27 11.47
CA ASN A 472 21.59 6.73 11.64
C ASN A 472 20.31 7.50 11.32
N ASN A 473 19.41 6.95 10.51
CA ASN A 473 18.14 7.59 10.14
C ASN A 473 17.19 7.71 11.35
N LEU A 474 17.38 6.87 12.37
CA LEU A 474 16.57 6.83 13.58
C LEU A 474 17.06 7.78 14.68
N VAL A 475 18.22 8.40 14.49
CA VAL A 475 18.88 9.16 15.56
C VAL A 475 18.60 10.64 15.39
N PHE A 476 17.99 11.22 16.43
CA PHE A 476 17.58 12.61 16.49
C PHE A 476 18.17 13.31 17.71
N SER A 477 18.13 14.63 17.67
CA SER A 477 18.47 15.51 18.79
C SER A 477 17.43 16.63 18.89
N THR A 478 17.28 17.20 20.08
CA THR A 478 16.48 18.41 20.30
C THR A 478 17.40 19.58 20.66
N ASP A 479 17.23 20.72 19.99
CA ASP A 479 18.02 21.93 20.29
C ASP A 479 17.41 22.79 21.41
N ALA A 480 18.13 23.82 21.86
CA ALA A 480 17.69 24.70 22.94
C ALA A 480 16.30 25.34 22.73
N THR A 481 15.83 25.42 21.48
CA THR A 481 14.56 26.03 21.08
C THR A 481 13.47 25.00 20.73
N GLY A 482 13.71 23.72 20.97
CA GLY A 482 12.74 22.65 20.74
C GLY A 482 12.66 22.18 19.29
N ARG A 483 13.67 22.46 18.46
CA ARG A 483 13.74 21.87 17.11
C ARG A 483 14.21 20.42 17.20
N ILE A 484 13.51 19.53 16.52
CA ILE A 484 13.87 18.12 16.38
C ILE A 484 14.73 17.97 15.13
N LYS A 485 15.96 17.46 15.26
CA LYS A 485 16.99 17.47 14.20
C LYS A 485 17.53 16.07 13.93
N PRO A 486 17.51 15.58 12.67
CA PRO A 486 18.02 14.26 12.33
C PRO A 486 19.55 14.25 12.30
N ARG A 487 20.16 13.15 12.74
CA ARG A 487 21.62 12.95 12.72
C ARG A 487 22.19 13.00 11.31
N ILE A 488 21.48 12.43 10.34
CA ILE A 488 21.91 12.36 8.93
C ILE A 488 21.93 13.73 8.24
N ALA A 489 21.21 14.72 8.78
CA ALA A 489 21.10 16.06 8.20
C ALA A 489 20.99 17.13 9.31
N PRO A 490 22.07 17.39 10.08
CA PRO A 490 22.02 18.29 11.24
C PRO A 490 21.77 19.76 10.87
N GLY A 491 21.81 20.12 9.58
CA GLY A 491 21.39 21.43 9.08
C GLY A 491 19.88 21.58 8.94
N TYR A 492 19.09 20.54 9.21
CA TYR A 492 17.64 20.50 9.01
C TYR A 492 16.88 20.25 10.33
N ALA A 493 15.61 20.61 10.34
CA ALA A 493 14.71 20.43 11.48
C ALA A 493 13.30 19.99 11.03
N VAL A 494 12.63 19.19 11.86
CA VAL A 494 11.24 18.75 11.63
C VAL A 494 10.31 19.96 11.60
N THR A 495 9.51 20.04 10.55
CA THR A 495 8.61 21.16 10.21
C THR A 495 7.17 20.65 10.06
N SER A 496 6.17 21.42 10.48
CA SER A 496 4.75 21.04 10.44
C SER A 496 4.12 20.84 9.05
N GLY A 497 4.88 21.03 7.96
CA GLY A 497 4.34 20.95 6.60
C GLY A 497 3.34 22.08 6.31
N SER A 498 2.14 21.74 5.80
CA SER A 498 1.12 22.71 5.38
C SER A 498 0.35 23.39 6.51
N GLY A 499 0.57 22.97 7.76
CA GLY A 499 -0.09 23.53 8.95
C GLY A 499 -1.52 23.04 9.21
N GLU A 500 -2.04 22.18 8.34
CA GLU A 500 -3.35 21.54 8.49
C GLU A 500 -3.26 20.22 9.30
N PRO A 501 -4.29 19.86 10.09
CA PRO A 501 -4.37 18.54 10.70
C PRO A 501 -4.35 17.43 9.64
N GLY A 502 -3.56 16.39 9.85
CA GLY A 502 -3.33 15.29 8.91
C GLY A 502 -2.11 15.47 8.01
N ALA A 503 -1.54 16.68 7.94
CA ALA A 503 -0.38 16.96 7.10
C ALA A 503 0.86 16.18 7.58
N PRO A 504 1.60 15.51 6.68
CA PRO A 504 2.91 14.94 7.01
C PRO A 504 3.87 16.02 7.48
N VAL A 505 4.66 15.71 8.51
CA VAL A 505 5.79 16.57 8.88
C VAL A 505 6.96 16.31 7.95
N THR A 506 7.67 17.37 7.61
CA THR A 506 8.80 17.36 6.67
C THR A 506 10.06 17.88 7.35
N PHE A 507 11.18 17.93 6.64
CA PHE A 507 12.36 18.64 7.10
C PHE A 507 12.55 19.95 6.33
N GLY A 508 12.82 21.03 7.06
CA GLY A 508 13.24 22.32 6.49
C GLY A 508 14.67 22.66 6.91
N ARG A 509 15.37 23.50 6.13
CA ARG A 509 16.67 24.04 6.57
C ARG A 509 16.46 24.78 7.89
N THR A 510 17.31 24.50 8.88
CA THR A 510 17.19 25.05 10.23
C THR A 510 17.21 26.57 10.17
N GLY A 511 16.18 27.21 10.70
CA GLY A 511 16.03 28.66 10.72
C GLY A 511 15.09 29.14 11.81
N PRO A 512 14.80 30.45 11.88
CA PRO A 512 14.00 31.05 12.95
C PRO A 512 12.48 30.80 12.82
N ALA A 513 12.04 29.97 11.87
CA ALA A 513 10.63 29.73 11.60
C ALA A 513 9.93 29.02 12.76
N ALA A 514 8.71 29.45 13.11
CA ALA A 514 7.93 28.90 14.23
C ALA A 514 7.44 27.47 13.96
N GLU A 515 7.17 27.15 12.69
CA GLU A 515 6.82 25.82 12.18
C GLU A 515 7.87 24.73 12.44
N GLN A 516 9.12 25.12 12.75
CA GLN A 516 10.21 24.21 13.11
C GLN A 516 10.36 24.00 14.63
N ARG A 517 9.66 24.79 15.45
CA ARG A 517 9.78 24.76 16.91
C ARG A 517 8.64 23.94 17.51
N TRP A 518 9.00 22.99 18.35
CA TRP A 518 8.06 22.14 19.07
C TRP A 518 8.18 22.40 20.56
N ASN A 519 7.06 22.36 21.26
CA ASN A 519 6.94 22.63 22.68
C ASN A 519 6.32 21.44 23.39
N GLU A 520 6.64 21.26 24.66
CA GLU A 520 5.96 20.29 25.54
C GLU A 520 5.13 21.04 26.59
N PRO A 521 4.01 20.46 27.08
CA PRO A 521 3.23 21.07 28.14
C PRO A 521 4.06 21.22 29.42
N THR A 522 4.01 22.37 30.07
CA THR A 522 4.62 22.54 31.40
C THR A 522 3.87 21.67 32.41
N GLY A 523 4.61 20.79 33.09
CA GLY A 523 4.02 19.76 33.94
C GLY A 523 3.13 20.32 35.05
N GLN A 524 1.88 19.86 35.10
CA GLN A 524 1.23 19.64 36.38
C GLN A 524 1.86 18.39 36.99
N SER A 525 2.59 18.56 38.09
CA SER A 525 3.03 17.44 38.92
C SER A 525 1.82 16.57 39.28
N PRO A 526 1.92 15.23 39.23
CA PRO A 526 0.85 14.37 39.74
C PRO A 526 0.75 14.63 41.24
N SER A 527 -0.36 15.23 41.66
CA SER A 527 -0.71 15.35 43.07
C SER A 527 -0.92 13.93 43.59
N SER A 528 -0.06 13.53 44.52
CA SER A 528 -0.20 12.28 45.25
C SER A 528 -1.41 12.41 46.18
N HIS A 529 -2.43 11.58 45.98
CA HIS A 529 -3.47 11.30 46.97
C HIS A 529 -3.93 9.86 46.88
#